data_AF-A0AAV6GZC4-F1
#
_entry.id   AF-A0AAV6GZC4-F1
#
_cell.length_a   1.000
_cell.length_b   1.000
_cell.length_c   1.000
_cell.angle_alpha   90.00
_cell.angle_beta   90.00
_cell.angle_gamma   90.00
#
_symmetry.space_group_name_H-M   'P 1'
#
loop_
_entity.id
_entity.type
_entity.pdbx_description
1 polymer ?
#
loop_
_entity_poly.entity_id
_entity_poly.type
_entity_poly.pdbx_seq_one_letter_code
_entity_poly.pdbx_strand_id
1 'polypeptide(L)'
;MEEDSGDPDPASAVAAENTALREAVRLLREQVESLTMKQRFGIHHFAASDKDIRFFTWFASYTLLMQFWALIEPAVPSMVSVRQAQRGHLTESKSATHSLQPIDECFMFLNIME
;
A
#
# COMPACT_ATOMS: atom_id res chain seq x y z
N MET A 1 48.49 43.56 3.87
CA MET A 1 47.27 42.97 4.45
C MET A 1 46.33 42.77 3.27
N GLU A 2 46.45 41.61 2.61
CA GLU A 2 45.52 41.20 1.55
C GLU A 2 44.39 40.41 2.23
N GLU A 3 43.16 40.85 1.99
CA GLU A 3 41.95 40.17 2.40
C GLU A 3 41.79 38.91 1.54
N ASP A 4 42.04 37.75 2.16
CA ASP A 4 41.67 36.45 1.61
C ASP A 4 40.15 36.29 1.72
N SER A 5 39.45 36.74 0.68
CA SER A 5 38.01 36.54 0.50
C SER A 5 37.77 35.06 0.20
N GLY A 6 37.60 34.27 1.25
CA GLY A 6 37.19 32.87 1.18
C GLY A 6 35.73 32.75 0.74
N ASP A 7 35.49 32.85 -0.56
CA ASP A 7 34.21 32.48 -1.16
C ASP A 7 34.10 30.94 -1.13
N PRO A 8 33.03 30.36 -0.54
CA PRO A 8 32.88 28.91 -0.50
C PRO A 8 32.72 28.36 -1.91
N ASP A 9 33.67 27.51 -2.30
CA ASP A 9 33.71 26.86 -3.61
C ASP A 9 32.33 26.28 -4.00
N PRO A 10 31.70 26.74 -5.10
CA PRO A 10 30.34 26.35 -5.47
C PRO A 10 30.19 24.85 -5.67
N ALA A 11 31.29 24.15 -6.00
CA ALA A 11 31.33 22.70 -6.10
C ALA A 11 31.09 22.01 -4.75
N SER A 12 31.57 22.59 -3.64
CA SER A 12 31.39 22.06 -2.28
C SER A 12 29.95 22.19 -1.81
N ALA A 13 29.31 23.32 -2.11
CA ALA A 13 27.89 23.55 -1.80
C ALA A 13 26.96 22.59 -2.56
N VAL A 14 27.21 22.37 -3.85
CA VAL A 14 26.43 21.44 -4.68
C VAL A 14 26.64 19.97 -4.28
N ALA A 15 27.84 19.62 -3.81
CA ALA A 15 28.12 18.28 -3.29
C ALA A 15 27.37 18.03 -1.97
N ALA A 16 27.35 19.01 -1.06
CA ALA A 16 26.61 18.93 0.19
C ALA A 16 25.09 18.80 -0.05
N GLU A 17 24.54 19.56 -1.00
CA GLU A 17 23.13 19.46 -1.40
C GLU A 17 22.80 18.09 -1.99
N ASN A 18 23.66 17.54 -2.85
CA ASN A 18 23.49 16.19 -3.41
C ASN A 18 23.49 15.12 -2.32
N THR A 19 24.33 15.25 -1.29
CA THR A 19 24.33 14.30 -0.16
C THR A 19 23.04 14.39 0.65
N ALA A 20 22.56 15.60 0.96
CA ALA A 20 21.31 15.81 1.68
C ALA A 20 20.10 15.27 0.90
N LEU A 21 20.04 15.48 -0.41
CA LEU A 21 18.98 14.95 -1.27
C LEU A 21 18.99 13.41 -1.32
N ARG A 22 20.17 12.79 -1.38
CA ARG A 22 20.29 11.32 -1.35
C ARG A 22 19.82 10.73 -0.02
N GLU A 23 20.13 11.38 1.09
CA GLU A 23 19.65 10.97 2.40
C GLU A 23 18.14 11.13 2.53
N ALA A 24 17.56 12.24 2.05
CA ALA A 24 16.12 12.45 2.02
C ALA A 24 15.42 11.37 1.18
N VAL A 25 15.95 11.04 -0.01
CA VAL A 25 15.41 9.96 -0.86
C VAL A 25 15.47 8.61 -0.14
N ARG A 26 16.54 8.31 0.58
CA ARG A 26 16.66 7.07 1.37
C ARG A 26 15.60 7.01 2.47
N LEU A 27 15.47 8.08 3.26
CA LEU A 27 14.49 8.15 4.35
C LEU A 27 13.05 8.09 3.83
N LEU A 28 12.75 8.73 2.71
CA LEU A 28 11.44 8.63 2.05
C LEU A 28 11.15 7.21 1.57
N ARG A 29 12.15 6.50 1.02
CA ARG A 29 11.98 5.10 0.63
C ARG A 29 11.71 4.20 1.83
N GLU A 30 12.45 4.36 2.91
CA GLU A 30 12.24 3.63 4.16
C GLU A 30 10.85 3.92 4.77
N GLN A 31 10.40 5.18 4.71
CA GLN A 31 9.05 5.55 5.14
C GLN A 31 7.98 4.91 4.24
N VAL A 32 8.12 4.97 2.92
CA VAL A 32 7.22 4.32 1.97
C VAL A 32 7.19 2.81 2.20
N GLU A 33 8.33 2.17 2.40
CA GLU A 33 8.42 0.74 2.68
C GLU A 33 7.74 0.40 4.01
N SER A 34 7.98 1.18 5.07
CA SER A 34 7.33 0.98 6.37
C SER A 34 5.80 1.17 6.33
N LEU A 35 5.33 2.15 5.55
CA LEU A 35 3.91 2.41 5.33
C LEU A 35 3.29 1.33 4.44
N THR A 36 4.01 0.89 3.41
CA THR A 36 3.59 -0.20 2.51
C THR A 36 3.53 -1.52 3.27
N MET A 37 4.50 -1.83 4.13
CA MET A 37 4.48 -3.03 4.97
C MET A 37 3.31 -3.04 5.94
N LYS A 38 2.90 -1.87 6.47
CA LYS A 38 1.68 -1.72 7.27
C LYS A 38 0.40 -1.79 6.43
N GLN A 39 0.47 -1.42 5.15
CA GLN A 39 -0.67 -1.38 4.25
C GLN A 39 -0.90 -2.69 3.47
N ARG A 40 0.11 -3.56 3.33
CA ARG A 40 -0.03 -4.89 2.71
C ARG A 40 -0.79 -5.89 3.60
N PHE A 41 -1.70 -5.44 4.46
CA PHE A 41 -2.66 -6.37 5.05
C PHE A 41 -3.54 -6.91 3.93
N GLY A 42 -3.44 -8.19 3.58
CA GLY A 42 -4.08 -8.64 2.37
C GLY A 42 -3.60 -9.96 1.80
N ILE A 43 -4.28 -10.39 0.76
CA ILE A 43 -4.06 -11.69 0.14
C ILE A 43 -2.68 -11.81 -0.53
N HIS A 44 -2.09 -10.68 -0.89
CA HIS A 44 -0.76 -10.57 -1.48
C HIS A 44 0.37 -11.07 -0.56
N HIS A 45 0.15 -11.19 0.75
CA HIS A 45 1.13 -11.79 1.68
C HIS A 45 1.30 -13.29 1.48
N PHE A 46 0.26 -13.96 0.99
CA PHE A 46 0.26 -15.39 0.78
C PHE A 46 0.65 -15.77 -0.66
N ALA A 47 1.04 -14.80 -1.50
CA ALA A 47 1.40 -15.01 -2.90
C ALA A 47 2.57 -15.99 -3.10
N ALA A 48 3.45 -16.13 -2.11
CA ALA A 48 4.57 -17.08 -2.14
C ALA A 48 4.20 -18.50 -1.67
N SER A 49 3.00 -18.72 -1.14
CA SER A 49 2.55 -19.98 -0.55
C SER A 49 1.16 -20.36 -1.04
N ASP A 50 1.11 -21.15 -2.10
CA ASP A 50 -0.16 -21.69 -2.61
C ASP A 50 -0.89 -22.55 -1.57
N LYS A 51 -0.17 -23.10 -0.58
CA LYS A 51 -0.79 -23.85 0.53
C LYS A 51 -1.64 -22.93 1.41
N ASP A 52 -1.12 -21.75 1.73
CA ASP A 52 -1.85 -20.80 2.57
C ASP A 52 -3.00 -20.15 1.80
N ILE A 53 -2.81 -19.87 0.50
CA ILE A 53 -3.90 -19.42 -0.37
C ILE A 53 -5.04 -20.45 -0.42
N ARG A 54 -4.72 -21.73 -0.61
CA ARG A 54 -5.71 -22.82 -0.58
C ARG A 54 -6.44 -22.88 0.76
N PHE A 55 -5.70 -22.72 1.86
CA PHE A 55 -6.28 -22.75 3.20
C PHE A 55 -7.29 -21.61 3.40
N PHE A 56 -6.90 -20.36 3.14
CA PHE A 56 -7.73 -19.19 3.45
C PHE A 56 -8.80 -18.85 2.41
N THR A 57 -8.65 -19.29 1.16
CA THR A 57 -9.55 -18.89 0.06
C THR A 57 -10.12 -20.04 -0.73
N TRP A 58 -9.63 -21.25 -0.49
CA TRP A 58 -10.00 -22.48 -1.20
C TRP A 58 -9.64 -22.47 -2.70
N PHE A 59 -8.98 -21.42 -3.19
CA PHE A 59 -8.41 -21.39 -4.54
C PHE A 59 -7.12 -22.20 -4.60
N ALA A 60 -6.94 -22.96 -5.69
CA ALA A 60 -5.80 -23.86 -5.84
C ALA A 60 -4.43 -23.15 -5.90
N SER A 61 -4.36 -21.88 -6.31
CA SER A 61 -3.12 -21.10 -6.32
C SER A 61 -3.40 -19.60 -6.29
N TYR A 62 -2.39 -18.81 -5.92
CA TYR A 62 -2.47 -17.35 -5.95
C TYR A 62 -2.79 -16.81 -7.35
N THR A 63 -2.19 -17.41 -8.38
CA THR A 63 -2.39 -17.00 -9.78
C THR A 63 -3.84 -17.18 -10.23
N LEU A 64 -4.49 -18.28 -9.87
CA LEU A 64 -5.88 -18.55 -10.24
C LEU A 64 -6.84 -17.58 -9.57
N LEU A 65 -6.62 -17.32 -8.28
CA LEU A 65 -7.33 -16.29 -7.53
C LEU A 65 -7.17 -14.92 -8.20
N MET A 66 -5.98 -14.57 -8.66
CA MET A 66 -5.75 -13.27 -9.29
C MET A 66 -6.36 -13.15 -10.68
N GLN A 67 -6.39 -14.24 -11.45
CA GLN A 67 -7.14 -14.28 -12.71
C GLN A 67 -8.65 -14.14 -12.46
N PHE A 68 -9.18 -14.81 -11.43
CA PHE A 68 -10.56 -14.64 -11.01
C PHE A 68 -10.84 -13.18 -10.60
N TRP A 69 -9.95 -12.59 -9.79
CA TRP A 69 -10.07 -11.19 -9.37
C TRP A 69 -10.13 -10.24 -10.58
N ALA A 70 -9.27 -10.42 -11.58
CA ALA A 70 -9.27 -9.59 -12.78
C ALA A 70 -10.60 -9.65 -13.56
N LEU A 71 -11.35 -10.76 -13.48
CA LEU A 71 -12.69 -10.87 -14.09
C LEU A 71 -13.76 -10.11 -13.30
N ILE A 72 -13.63 -10.03 -11.98
CA ILE A 72 -14.62 -9.37 -11.11
C ILE A 72 -14.29 -7.91 -10.82
N GLU A 73 -13.02 -7.50 -10.94
CA GLU A 73 -12.53 -6.14 -10.69
C GLU A 73 -13.38 -5.05 -11.39
N PRO A 74 -13.82 -5.20 -12.65
CA PRO A 74 -14.69 -4.21 -13.29
C PRO A 74 -16.09 -4.09 -12.67
N ALA A 75 -16.57 -5.15 -12.01
CA ALA A 75 -17.87 -5.19 -11.36
C ALA A 75 -17.82 -4.74 -9.90
N VAL A 76 -16.63 -4.72 -9.27
CA VAL A 76 -16.43 -4.33 -7.86
C VAL A 76 -17.03 -2.95 -7.52
N PRO A 77 -16.90 -1.89 -8.34
CA PRO A 77 -17.51 -0.59 -8.02
C PRO A 77 -19.04 -0.60 -7.97
N SER A 78 -19.67 -1.57 -8.66
CA SER A 78 -21.13 -1.77 -8.64
C SER A 78 -21.60 -2.63 -7.46
N MET A 79 -20.67 -3.26 -6.74
CA MET A 79 -20.97 -4.07 -5.56
C MET A 79 -21.10 -3.17 -4.33
N VAL A 80 -22.21 -3.32 -3.61
CA VAL A 80 -22.42 -2.61 -2.34
C VAL A 80 -21.47 -3.20 -1.30
N SER A 81 -20.54 -2.40 -0.78
CA SER A 81 -19.71 -2.83 0.34
C SER A 81 -20.62 -3.15 1.54
N VAL A 82 -20.40 -4.31 2.17
CA VAL A 82 -21.14 -4.74 3.38
C VAL A 82 -21.06 -3.68 4.49
N ARG A 83 -19.93 -2.97 4.57
CA ARG A 83 -19.72 -1.85 5.50
C ARG A 83 -20.64 -0.67 5.20
N GLN A 84 -20.94 -0.44 3.93
CA GLN A 84 -21.83 0.63 3.49
C GLN A 84 -23.31 0.25 3.70
N ALA A 85 -23.67 -1.02 3.53
CA ALA A 85 -25.00 -1.54 3.85
C ALA A 85 -25.31 -1.48 5.36
N GLN A 86 -24.34 -1.81 6.23
CA GLN A 86 -24.48 -1.65 7.68
C GLN A 86 -24.52 -0.17 8.13
N ARG A 87 -23.97 0.75 7.34
CA ARG A 87 -23.96 2.20 7.63
C ARG A 87 -25.21 2.93 7.13
N GLY A 88 -26.27 2.20 6.77
CA GLY A 88 -27.55 2.79 6.41
C GLY A 88 -28.32 3.35 7.61
N HIS A 89 -27.89 4.49 8.19
CA HIS A 89 -28.77 5.55 8.72
C HIS A 89 -28.04 6.80 9.24
N LEU A 90 -26.70 6.89 9.25
CA LEU A 90 -26.04 8.07 9.85
C LEU A 90 -25.08 8.71 8.87
N THR A 91 -25.64 9.74 8.22
CA THR A 91 -25.00 10.96 7.73
C THR A 91 -23.74 10.82 6.89
N GLU A 92 -23.85 11.38 5.69
CA GLU A 92 -22.79 12.06 4.96
C GLU A 92 -21.62 12.47 5.88
N SER A 93 -20.56 11.68 5.89
CA SER A 93 -19.34 12.02 6.58
C SER A 93 -18.20 11.41 5.79
N LYS A 94 -17.56 12.30 5.03
CA LYS A 94 -16.18 12.15 4.57
C LYS A 94 -15.34 11.79 5.78
N SER A 95 -15.03 10.52 5.93
CA SER A 95 -14.05 10.02 6.89
C SER A 95 -13.15 9.07 6.13
N ALA A 96 -12.09 9.63 5.57
CA ALA A 96 -10.94 8.86 5.14
C ALA A 96 -10.35 8.16 6.37
N THR A 97 -10.58 6.86 6.50
CA THR A 97 -9.84 6.04 7.45
C THR A 97 -9.79 4.62 6.90
N HIS A 98 -8.73 4.34 6.13
CA HIS A 98 -8.28 3.00 5.74
C HIS A 98 -9.33 2.12 5.03
N SER A 99 -9.70 2.48 3.81
CA SER A 99 -10.31 1.51 2.88
C SER A 99 -9.21 0.55 2.44
N LEU A 100 -9.28 -0.70 2.87
CA LEU A 100 -8.45 -1.76 2.29
C LEU A 100 -8.80 -1.90 0.80
N GLN A 101 -7.92 -2.51 0.01
CA GLN A 101 -8.29 -2.79 -1.37
C GLN A 101 -9.48 -3.75 -1.36
N PRO A 102 -10.44 -3.64 -2.30
CA PRO A 102 -11.61 -4.50 -2.31
C PRO A 102 -11.27 -6.01 -2.31
N ILE A 103 -10.12 -6.39 -2.86
CA ILE A 103 -9.60 -7.76 -2.81
C ILE A 103 -9.25 -8.20 -1.39
N ASP A 104 -8.68 -7.31 -0.59
CA ASP A 104 -8.30 -7.58 0.80
C ASP A 104 -9.54 -7.58 1.70
N GLU A 105 -10.56 -6.77 1.40
CA GLU A 105 -11.87 -6.88 2.04
C GLU A 105 -12.52 -8.23 1.74
N CYS A 106 -12.55 -8.65 0.47
CA CYS A 106 -13.05 -9.96 0.07
C CYS A 106 -12.30 -11.09 0.78
N PHE A 107 -10.97 -10.99 0.88
CA PHE A 107 -10.16 -11.95 1.61
C PHE A 107 -10.51 -12.03 3.09
N MET A 108 -10.72 -10.89 3.77
CA MET A 108 -11.18 -10.88 5.15
C MET A 108 -12.55 -11.56 5.30
N PHE A 109 -13.48 -11.35 4.37
CA PHE A 109 -14.79 -12.03 4.42
C PHE A 109 -14.67 -13.55 4.31
N LEU A 110 -13.80 -14.04 3.43
CA LEU A 110 -13.56 -15.47 3.29
C LEU A 110 -12.96 -16.07 4.57
N ASN A 111 -12.06 -15.35 5.23
CA ASN A 111 -11.40 -15.81 6.46
C ASN A 111 -12.25 -15.67 7.74
N ILE A 112 -13.31 -14.84 7.74
CA ILE A 112 -14.22 -14.68 8.88
C ILE A 112 -15.37 -15.73 8.86
N MET A 113 -15.59 -16.39 7.72
CA MET A 113 -16.60 -17.45 7.59
C MET A 113 -16.10 -18.85 7.95
N GLU A 114 -14.85 -18.99 8.40
CA GLU A 114 -14.30 -20.20 9.01
C GLU A 114 -14.49 -20.19 10.54
#